data_AF-A0A4R4TYG1-F1
#
_entry.id   AF-A0A4R4TYG1-F1
#
_cell.length_a   1.000
_cell.length_b   1.000
_cell.length_c   1.000
_cell.angle_alpha   90.00
_cell.angle_beta   90.00
_cell.angle_gamma   90.00
#
_symmetry.space_group_name_H-M   'P 1'
#
loop_
_entity.id
_entity.type
_entity.pdbx_description
1 polymer ?
#
loop_
_entity_poly.entity_id
_entity_poly.type
_entity_poly.pdbx_seq_one_letter_code
_entity_poly.pdbx_strand_id
1 'polypeptide(L)'
;MTADLKHLLSARAELDAQIAQARALESKAALAQIHAWIEDFGFTAQQVFPWKSTASNKVASKYRDEKTGATWTGRGKPPAWIQGKNRDDFLIDKPKHASLSDGPLLAEMAAAAYR
;
A
#
# COMPACT_ATOMS: atom_id res chain seq x y z
N MET A 1 -16.87 17.76 -36.44
CA MET A 1 -16.69 18.86 -35.46
C MET A 1 -15.90 18.32 -34.27
N THR A 2 -14.59 18.53 -34.26
CA THR A 2 -13.73 18.12 -33.15
C THR A 2 -13.99 19.06 -31.98
N ALA A 3 -14.48 18.54 -30.85
CA ALA A 3 -14.69 19.34 -29.66
C ALA A 3 -13.35 19.97 -29.20
N ASP A 4 -13.34 21.28 -28.96
CA ASP A 4 -12.18 22.01 -28.49
C ASP A 4 -11.74 21.50 -27.11
N LEU A 5 -10.43 21.35 -26.88
CA LEU A 5 -9.89 20.77 -25.65
C LEU A 5 -10.31 21.55 -24.39
N LYS A 6 -10.44 22.88 -24.48
CA LYS A 6 -10.89 23.70 -23.34
C LYS A 6 -12.34 23.38 -22.98
N HIS A 7 -13.19 23.15 -23.97
CA HIS A 7 -14.59 22.80 -23.76
C HIS A 7 -14.73 21.44 -23.08
N LEU A 8 -13.94 20.44 -23.49
CA LEU A 8 -13.94 19.11 -22.87
C LEU A 8 -13.48 19.14 -21.40
N LEU A 9 -12.47 19.96 -21.08
CA LEU A 9 -12.00 20.11 -19.69
C LEU A 9 -13.03 20.83 -18.81
N SER A 10 -13.69 21.86 -19.32
CA SER A 10 -14.75 22.56 -18.59
C SER A 10 -15.93 21.62 -18.30
N ALA A 11 -16.38 20.86 -19.31
CA ALA A 11 -17.46 19.89 -19.15
C ALA A 11 -17.11 18.81 -18.11
N ARG A 12 -15.86 18.35 -18.08
CA ARG A 12 -15.39 17.41 -17.06
C ARG A 12 -15.45 18.02 -15.66
N ALA A 13 -14.95 19.23 -15.47
CA ALA A 13 -14.92 19.88 -14.16
C ALA A 13 -16.34 20.07 -13.58
N GLU A 14 -17.28 20.44 -14.45
CA GLU A 14 -18.71 20.55 -14.10
C GLU A 14 -19.29 19.19 -13.66
N LEU A 15 -19.01 18.13 -14.42
CA LEU A 15 -19.47 16.77 -14.09
C LEU A 15 -18.84 16.26 -12.79
N ASP A 16 -17.54 16.49 -12.57
CA ASP A 16 -16.86 16.10 -11.33
C ASP A 16 -17.44 16.84 -10.13
N ALA A 17 -17.80 18.13 -10.27
CA ALA A 17 -18.47 18.90 -9.23
C ALA A 17 -19.88 18.34 -8.93
N GLN A 18 -20.66 17.99 -9.95
CA GLN A 18 -21.97 17.38 -9.77
C GLN A 18 -21.88 16.00 -9.10
N ILE A 19 -20.90 15.17 -9.48
CA ILE A 19 -20.65 13.87 -8.84
C ILE A 19 -20.27 14.06 -7.37
N ALA A 20 -19.42 15.04 -7.05
CA ALA A 20 -19.04 15.32 -5.67
C ALA A 20 -20.24 15.78 -4.83
N GLN A 21 -21.09 16.64 -5.38
CA GLN A 21 -22.33 17.08 -4.72
C GLN A 21 -23.30 15.92 -4.50
N ALA A 22 -23.54 15.10 -5.53
CA ALA A 22 -24.41 13.93 -5.43
C ALA A 22 -23.90 12.96 -4.35
N ARG A 23 -22.60 12.63 -4.37
CA ARG A 23 -22.00 11.77 -3.34
C ARG A 23 -22.10 12.34 -1.93
N ALA A 24 -21.94 13.66 -1.76
CA ALA A 24 -22.10 14.30 -0.45
C ALA A 24 -23.53 14.17 0.07
N LEU A 25 -24.54 14.32 -0.81
CA LEU A 25 -25.95 14.13 -0.46
C LEU A 25 -26.26 12.67 -0.14
N GLU A 26 -25.84 11.74 -1.00
CA GLU A 26 -26.06 10.31 -0.83
C GLU A 26 -25.38 9.78 0.43
N SER A 27 -24.13 10.17 0.68
CA SER A 27 -23.41 9.78 1.90
C SER A 27 -24.06 10.33 3.16
N LYS A 28 -24.55 11.58 3.14
CA LYS A 28 -25.30 12.15 4.26
C LYS A 28 -26.62 11.40 4.51
N ALA A 29 -27.35 11.04 3.46
CA ALA A 29 -28.57 10.24 3.58
C ALA A 29 -28.28 8.85 4.14
N ALA A 30 -27.22 8.19 3.66
CA ALA A 30 -26.79 6.90 4.18
C ALA A 30 -26.40 6.96 5.67
N LEU A 31 -25.68 8.00 6.10
CA LEU A 31 -25.35 8.21 7.51
C LEU A 31 -26.59 8.41 8.38
N ALA A 32 -27.58 9.18 7.89
CA ALA A 32 -28.84 9.37 8.61
C ALA A 32 -29.60 8.04 8.79
N GLN A 33 -29.62 7.19 7.76
CA GLN A 33 -30.24 5.86 7.84
C GLN A 33 -29.50 4.94 8.82
N ILE A 34 -28.17 4.95 8.81
CA ILE A 34 -27.37 4.18 9.77
C ILE A 34 -27.62 4.67 11.20
N HIS A 35 -27.67 5.98 11.43
CA HIS A 35 -27.99 6.53 12.75
C HIS A 35 -29.39 6.14 13.22
N ALA A 36 -30.40 6.17 12.35
CA ALA A 36 -31.75 5.71 12.69
C ALA A 36 -31.76 4.24 13.10
N TRP A 37 -31.03 3.37 12.39
CA TRP A 37 -30.90 1.96 12.80
C TRP A 37 -30.11 1.78 14.10
N ILE A 38 -29.10 2.60 14.35
CA ILE A 38 -28.36 2.57 15.62
C ILE A 38 -29.27 2.95 16.79
N GLU A 39 -30.14 3.94 16.62
CA GLU A 39 -31.09 4.38 17.63
C GLU A 39 -32.21 3.35 17.87
N ASP A 40 -32.82 2.82 16.81
CA ASP A 40 -33.94 1.87 16.88
C ASP A 40 -33.53 0.53 17.55
N PHE A 41 -32.37 0.00 17.17
CA PHE A 41 -31.88 -1.29 17.67
C PHE A 41 -30.91 -1.16 18.87
N GLY A 42 -30.54 0.07 19.26
CA GLY A 42 -29.60 0.32 20.35
C GLY A 42 -28.19 -0.22 20.09
N PHE A 43 -27.71 -0.18 18.84
CA PHE A 43 -26.38 -0.71 18.51
C PHE A 43 -25.28 0.09 19.20
N THR A 44 -24.32 -0.62 19.79
CA THR A 44 -23.13 0.03 20.35
C THR A 44 -22.08 0.28 19.25
N ALA A 45 -21.27 1.33 19.41
CA ALA A 45 -20.20 1.66 18.46
C ALA A 45 -19.25 0.47 18.19
N GLN A 46 -19.08 -0.43 19.17
CA GLN A 46 -18.23 -1.61 19.07
C GLN A 46 -18.83 -2.75 18.22
N GLN A 47 -20.16 -2.79 18.08
CA GLN A 47 -20.86 -3.73 17.18
C GLN A 47 -20.91 -3.22 15.74
N VAL A 48 -21.02 -1.91 15.56
CA VAL A 48 -21.05 -1.26 14.22
C VAL A 48 -19.64 -1.16 13.64
N PHE A 49 -18.65 -0.82 14.47
CA PHE A 49 -17.25 -0.72 14.11
C PHE A 49 -16.45 -1.73 14.92
N PRO A 50 -16.32 -2.99 14.46
CA PRO A 50 -15.44 -3.91 15.11
C PRO A 50 -14.02 -3.33 15.06
N TRP A 51 -13.45 -3.08 16.24
CA TRP A 51 -12.01 -2.85 16.39
C TRP A 51 -11.33 -4.10 15.83
N LYS A 52 -10.90 -4.01 14.58
CA LYS A 52 -9.88 -4.89 14.05
C LYS A 52 -8.61 -4.46 14.74
N SER A 53 -8.26 -5.11 15.84
CA SER A 53 -6.87 -5.11 16.27
C SER A 53 -6.11 -5.55 15.04
N THR A 54 -5.35 -4.67 14.42
CA THR A 54 -4.34 -5.11 13.47
C THR A 54 -3.45 -6.00 14.31
N ALA A 55 -3.67 -7.31 14.25
CA ALA A 55 -2.87 -8.29 14.97
C ALA A 55 -1.43 -7.88 14.68
N SER A 56 -0.75 -7.43 15.74
CA SER A 56 0.57 -6.77 15.70
C SER A 56 1.32 -7.31 14.50
N ASN A 57 1.50 -6.48 13.46
CA ASN A 57 2.18 -6.86 12.23
C ASN A 57 3.48 -7.53 12.66
N LYS A 58 3.50 -8.88 12.70
CA LYS A 58 4.60 -9.65 13.27
C LYS A 58 5.75 -9.35 12.33
N VAL A 59 6.64 -8.45 12.75
CA VAL A 59 7.77 -8.02 11.95
C VAL A 59 8.45 -9.28 11.46
N ALA A 60 8.41 -9.49 10.14
CA ALA A 60 8.99 -10.67 9.52
C ALA A 60 10.44 -10.80 9.99
N SER A 61 10.84 -11.99 10.41
CA SER A 61 12.22 -12.27 10.80
C SER A 61 13.14 -11.92 9.63
N LYS A 62 14.07 -10.98 9.85
CA LYS A 62 15.00 -10.51 8.82
C LYS A 62 16.19 -11.45 8.65
N TYR A 63 16.60 -12.13 9.73
CA TYR A 63 17.75 -13.01 9.76
C TYR A 63 17.39 -14.43 10.23
N ARG A 64 18.04 -15.45 9.67
CA ARG A 64 17.91 -16.87 10.06
C ARG A 64 19.28 -17.54 10.09
N ASP A 65 19.52 -18.34 11.12
CA ASP A 65 20.68 -19.24 11.18
C ASP A 65 20.37 -20.57 10.49
N GLU A 66 21.22 -20.99 9.56
CA GLU A 66 21.10 -22.28 8.86
C GLU A 66 21.45 -23.46 9.77
N LYS A 67 22.31 -23.25 10.78
CA LYS A 67 22.77 -24.33 11.67
C LYS A 67 21.80 -24.61 12.80
N THR A 68 21.13 -23.59 13.32
CA THR A 68 20.23 -23.73 14.48
C THR A 68 18.75 -23.47 14.15
N GLY A 69 18.45 -22.96 12.94
CA GLY A 69 17.09 -22.58 12.55
C GLY A 69 16.53 -21.37 13.30
N ALA A 70 17.31 -20.76 14.20
CA ALA A 70 16.89 -19.60 14.97
C ALA A 70 16.68 -18.38 14.06
N THR A 71 15.61 -17.63 14.29
CA THR A 71 15.25 -16.45 13.52
C THR A 71 15.33 -15.18 14.37
N TRP A 72 15.72 -14.07 13.76
CA TRP A 72 15.82 -12.78 14.43
C TRP A 72 15.26 -11.66 13.55
N THR A 73 14.42 -10.82 14.14
CA THR A 73 13.74 -9.70 13.45
C THR A 73 14.65 -8.52 13.17
N GLY A 74 15.90 -8.55 13.66
CA GLY A 74 16.85 -7.45 13.52
C GLY A 74 16.63 -6.30 14.51
N ARG A 75 15.60 -6.40 15.37
CA ARG A 75 15.32 -5.45 16.46
C ARG A 75 15.77 -6.05 17.80
N GLY A 76 16.36 -5.23 18.67
CA GLY A 76 16.81 -5.63 20.02
C GLY A 76 18.22 -6.21 20.08
N LYS A 77 18.54 -6.92 21.17
CA LYS A 77 19.86 -7.52 21.38
C LYS A 77 20.08 -8.66 20.38
N PRO A 78 21.18 -8.65 19.60
CA PRO A 78 21.46 -9.72 18.65
C PRO A 78 21.69 -11.05 19.38
N PRO A 79 21.17 -12.18 18.87
CA PRO A 79 21.50 -13.51 19.37
C PRO A 79 23.00 -13.83 19.23
N ALA A 80 23.50 -14.75 20.07
CA ALA A 80 24.91 -15.15 20.08
C ALA A 80 25.41 -15.71 18.73
N TRP A 81 24.51 -16.25 17.89
CA TRP A 81 24.88 -16.82 16.59
C TRP A 81 25.22 -15.77 15.51
N ILE A 82 24.65 -14.55 15.60
CA ILE A 82 24.91 -13.42 14.68
C ILE A 82 25.81 -12.34 15.32
N GLN A 83 25.99 -12.37 16.65
CA GLN A 83 26.82 -11.41 17.37
C GLN A 83 28.29 -11.52 16.92
N GLY A 84 28.85 -10.44 16.37
CA GLY A 84 30.24 -10.39 15.92
C GLY A 84 30.52 -11.02 14.54
N LYS A 85 29.48 -11.49 13.84
CA LYS A 85 29.58 -12.03 12.47
C LYS A 85 28.96 -11.06 11.46
N ASN A 86 29.28 -11.28 10.19
CA ASN A 86 28.68 -10.50 9.11
C ASN A 86 27.18 -10.83 9.00
N ARG A 87 26.34 -9.80 9.08
CA ARG A 87 24.89 -9.96 9.27
C ARG A 87 24.18 -10.31 7.98
N ASP A 88 24.79 -9.96 6.85
CA ASP A 88 24.26 -10.16 5.51
C ASP A 88 24.26 -11.64 5.09
N ASP A 89 25.15 -12.46 5.65
CA ASP A 89 25.18 -13.90 5.40
C ASP A 89 23.92 -14.64 5.90
N PHE A 90 23.30 -14.09 6.95
CA PHE A 90 22.13 -14.67 7.62
C PHE A 90 20.81 -14.04 7.17
N LEU A 91 20.82 -13.12 6.19
CA LEU A 91 19.62 -12.44 5.72
C LEU A 91 18.70 -13.44 4.99
N ILE A 92 17.43 -13.52 5.38
CA ILE A 92 16.46 -14.45 4.77
C ILE A 92 16.14 -14.01 3.32
N ASP A 93 16.04 -12.71 3.12
CA ASP A 93 15.82 -12.09 1.81
C ASP A 93 17.16 -11.64 1.23
N LYS A 94 18.04 -12.59 0.88
CA LYS A 94 19.22 -12.25 0.08
C LYS A 94 18.69 -11.64 -1.22
N PRO A 95 18.97 -10.36 -1.53
CA PRO A 95 18.65 -9.84 -2.85
C PRO A 95 19.44 -10.72 -3.83
N LYS A 96 18.72 -11.54 -4.60
CA LYS A 96 19.32 -12.20 -5.75
C LYS A 96 19.92 -11.07 -6.57
N HIS A 97 21.25 -11.02 -6.62
CA HIS A 97 21.97 -10.07 -7.44
C HIS A 97 21.24 -10.00 -8.78
N ALA A 98 20.73 -8.82 -9.13
CA ALA A 98 20.25 -8.57 -10.47
C ALA A 98 21.42 -8.91 -11.39
N SER A 99 21.35 -10.09 -12.00
CA SER A 99 22.24 -10.53 -13.04
C SER A 99 22.08 -9.52 -14.18
N LEU A 100 23.07 -8.63 -14.30
CA LEU A 100 23.22 -7.62 -15.35
C LEU A 100 23.54 -8.26 -16.70
N SER A 101 22.78 -9.27 -17.08
CA SER A 101 22.94 -9.97 -18.36
C SER A 101 21.67 -10.75 -18.68
N ASP A 102 20.58 -10.04 -19.01
CA ASP A 102 19.50 -10.58 -19.84
C ASP A 102 18.72 -9.40 -20.45
N GLY A 103 18.87 -9.19 -21.77
CA GLY A 103 17.92 -8.42 -22.58
C GLY A 103 18.41 -7.07 -23.13
N PRO A 104 18.65 -6.96 -24.46
CA PRO A 104 19.10 -5.74 -25.13
C PRO A 104 17.89 -4.86 -25.51
N LEU A 105 17.40 -3.97 -24.65
CA LEU A 105 16.30 -3.05 -25.04
C LEU A 105 16.37 -1.63 -24.43
N LEU A 106 17.56 -1.12 -24.11
CA LEU A 106 17.70 0.26 -23.61
C LEU A 106 18.79 1.11 -24.30
N ALA A 107 19.47 0.56 -25.31
CA ALA A 107 20.47 1.30 -26.08
C ALA A 107 19.91 2.01 -27.33
N GLU A 108 18.66 1.76 -27.73
CA GLU A 108 18.11 2.32 -28.98
C GLU A 108 17.31 3.63 -28.82
N MET A 109 16.94 4.04 -27.59
CA MET A 109 16.15 5.27 -27.39
C MET A 109 16.98 6.57 -27.35
N ALA A 110 18.30 6.52 -27.49
CA ALA A 110 19.17 7.71 -27.46
C ALA A 110 19.38 8.41 -28.82
N ALA A 111 18.66 8.02 -29.88
CA ALA A 111 18.81 8.59 -31.23
C ALA A 111 17.70 9.59 -31.66
N ALA A 112 16.83 10.03 -30.75
CA ALA A 112 15.78 11.01 -31.06
C ALA A 112 16.03 12.42 -30.48
N ALA A 113 17.28 12.73 -30.13
CA ALA A 113 17.70 14.08 -29.77
C ALA A 113 18.51 14.72 -30.91
N TYR A 114 17.94 14.81 -32.11
CA TYR A 114 18.20 15.89 -33.07
C TYR A 114 17.26 15.76 -34.28
N ARG A 115 16.12 16.46 -34.24
CA ARG A 115 15.50 17.09 -35.41
C ARG A 115 14.46 18.12 -35.01
#